data_AF-A0AAJ2M9H2-F1
#
_entry.id   AF-A0AAJ2M9H2-F1
#
_cell.length_a   1.000
_cell.length_b   1.000
_cell.length_c   1.000
_cell.angle_alpha   90.00
_cell.angle_beta   90.00
_cell.angle_gamma   90.00
#
_symmetry.space_group_name_H-M   'P 1'
#
loop_
_entity.id
_entity.type
_entity.pdbx_description
1 polymer ?
#
loop_
_entity_poly.entity_id
_entity_poly.type
_entity_poly.pdbx_seq_one_letter_code
_entity_poly.pdbx_strand_id
1 'polypeptide(L)'
;MTTEDEATEYYMRTARVAMHNHGLNPERCAALAAWARSAAEAGHRDRGVIVSGDGRLWAETVQPPKPAGDGSGRRIPYPPWEINPATWPGGNPPDGQWAVGEAMDVVRDRSGQPVAHIVYWEVCTGWVGMWGPNDRERS
;
A
#
# COMPACT_ATOMS: atom_id res chain seq x y z
N MET A 1 -26.89 -14.12 -6.62
CA MET A 1 -25.62 -13.40 -6.42
C MET A 1 -25.99 -12.03 -5.90
N THR A 2 -25.56 -11.71 -4.68
CA THR A 2 -25.87 -10.43 -4.03
C THR A 2 -24.82 -9.39 -4.40
N THR A 3 -25.11 -8.11 -4.20
CA THR A 3 -24.14 -7.02 -4.37
C THR A 3 -22.91 -7.18 -3.47
N GLU A 4 -23.07 -7.85 -2.33
CA GLU A 4 -21.99 -8.16 -1.40
C GLU A 4 -21.07 -9.29 -1.93
N ASP A 5 -21.64 -10.30 -2.59
CA ASP A 5 -20.88 -11.36 -3.24
C ASP A 5 -20.05 -10.76 -4.39
N GLU A 6 -20.67 -9.91 -5.22
CA GLU A 6 -20.00 -9.24 -6.35
C GLU A 6 -18.84 -8.32 -5.88
N ALA A 7 -19.05 -7.56 -4.80
CA ALA A 7 -18.00 -6.72 -4.22
C ALA A 7 -16.85 -7.58 -3.66
N THR A 8 -17.16 -8.69 -3.01
CA THR A 8 -16.15 -9.62 -2.46
C THR A 8 -15.32 -10.24 -3.58
N GLU A 9 -15.96 -10.75 -4.63
CA GLU A 9 -15.28 -11.28 -5.81
C GLU A 9 -14.39 -10.24 -6.49
N TYR A 10 -14.89 -9.00 -6.60
CA TYR A 10 -14.15 -7.89 -7.17
C TYR A 10 -12.82 -7.66 -6.44
N TYR A 11 -12.86 -7.43 -5.12
CA TYR A 11 -11.66 -7.12 -4.34
C TYR A 11 -10.72 -8.32 -4.24
N MET A 12 -11.23 -9.54 -4.16
CA MET A 12 -10.41 -10.76 -4.21
C MET A 12 -9.62 -10.85 -5.52
N ARG A 13 -10.29 -10.62 -6.65
CA ARG A 13 -9.66 -10.67 -7.97
C ARG A 13 -8.57 -9.62 -8.11
N THR A 14 -8.84 -8.38 -7.73
CA THR A 14 -7.89 -7.29 -7.95
C THR A 14 -6.75 -7.28 -6.93
N ALA A 15 -7.00 -7.69 -5.68
CA ALA A 15 -5.94 -7.91 -4.68
C ALA A 15 -4.98 -9.03 -5.13
N ARG A 16 -5.48 -10.10 -5.74
CA ARG A 16 -4.66 -11.16 -6.34
C ARG A 16 -3.72 -10.62 -7.41
N VAL A 17 -4.23 -9.78 -8.30
CA VAL A 17 -3.44 -9.11 -9.36
C VAL A 17 -2.40 -8.17 -8.75
N ALA A 18 -2.78 -7.34 -7.78
CA ALA A 18 -1.85 -6.44 -7.11
C ALA A 18 -0.70 -7.20 -6.44
N MET A 19 -1.01 -8.26 -5.67
CA MET A 19 0.03 -9.11 -5.06
C MET A 19 0.95 -9.75 -6.10
N HIS A 20 0.40 -10.28 -7.20
CA HIS A 20 1.19 -10.86 -8.27
C HIS A 20 2.16 -9.84 -8.89
N ASN A 21 1.69 -8.63 -9.20
CA ASN A 21 2.50 -7.58 -9.81
C ASN A 21 3.62 -7.08 -8.88
N HIS A 22 3.43 -7.18 -7.57
CA HIS A 22 4.42 -6.87 -6.54
C HIS A 22 5.31 -8.07 -6.16
N GLY A 23 5.19 -9.21 -6.86
CA GLY A 23 5.99 -10.42 -6.61
C GLY A 23 5.66 -11.15 -5.30
N LEU A 24 4.50 -10.86 -4.70
CA LEU A 24 3.99 -11.55 -3.51
C LEU A 24 3.16 -12.78 -3.91
N ASN A 25 2.83 -13.66 -2.96
CA ASN A 25 2.00 -14.83 -3.24
C ASN A 25 0.53 -14.44 -3.49
N PRO A 26 0.01 -14.54 -4.73
CA PRO A 26 -1.36 -14.11 -5.06
C PRO A 26 -2.45 -14.92 -4.34
N GLU A 27 -2.17 -16.14 -3.91
CA GLU A 27 -3.13 -16.98 -3.18
C GLU A 27 -3.40 -16.48 -1.75
N ARG A 28 -2.58 -15.55 -1.25
CA ARG A 28 -2.68 -14.97 0.10
C ARG A 28 -3.34 -13.58 0.10
N CYS A 29 -4.17 -13.28 -0.90
CA CYS A 29 -4.76 -11.95 -1.10
C CYS A 29 -5.99 -11.60 -0.23
N ALA A 30 -6.55 -12.56 0.53
CA ALA A 30 -7.79 -12.35 1.26
C ALA A 30 -7.75 -11.16 2.24
N ALA A 31 -6.65 -11.00 2.98
CA ALA A 31 -6.49 -9.88 3.91
C ALA A 31 -6.40 -8.54 3.17
N LEU A 32 -5.67 -8.48 2.07
CA LEU A 32 -5.54 -7.28 1.23
C LEU A 32 -6.89 -6.90 0.59
N ALA A 33 -7.67 -7.89 0.13
CA ALA A 33 -9.00 -7.68 -0.41
C ALA A 33 -9.96 -7.11 0.65
N ALA A 34 -9.96 -7.69 1.86
CA ALA A 34 -10.78 -7.21 2.98
C ALA A 34 -10.40 -5.78 3.39
N TRP A 35 -9.11 -5.48 3.44
CA TRP A 35 -8.61 -4.14 3.71
C TRP A 35 -9.09 -3.12 2.66
N ALA A 36 -8.96 -3.44 1.37
CA ALA A 36 -9.38 -2.53 0.30
C ALA A 36 -10.89 -2.27 0.31
N ARG A 37 -11.70 -3.30 0.60
CA ARG A 37 -13.15 -3.15 0.79
C ARG A 37 -13.45 -2.19 1.95
N SER A 38 -12.83 -2.40 3.11
CA SER A 38 -13.03 -1.53 4.28
C SER A 38 -12.60 -0.08 4.02
N ALA A 39 -11.47 0.11 3.34
CA ALA A 39 -11.00 1.44 2.95
C ALA A 39 -11.98 2.15 2.00
N ALA A 40 -12.58 1.40 1.07
CA ALA A 40 -13.59 1.93 0.16
C ALA A 40 -14.88 2.34 0.89
N GLU A 41 -15.38 1.49 1.80
CA GLU A 41 -16.56 1.76 2.62
C GLU A 41 -16.37 3.00 3.51
N ALA A 42 -15.16 3.22 4.00
CA ALA A 42 -14.80 4.40 4.78
C ALA A 42 -14.46 5.64 3.92
N GLY A 43 -14.45 5.53 2.59
CA GLY A 43 -14.10 6.62 1.68
C GLY A 43 -12.62 7.02 1.71
N HIS A 44 -11.75 6.18 2.26
CA HIS A 44 -10.33 6.47 2.48
C HIS A 44 -9.46 6.07 1.27
N ARG A 45 -9.41 6.93 0.26
CA ARG A 45 -8.70 6.65 -1.00
C ARG A 45 -7.18 6.85 -0.91
N ASP A 46 -6.73 7.68 0.02
CA ASP A 46 -5.32 8.06 0.22
C ASP A 46 -4.61 7.12 1.20
N ARG A 47 -4.91 5.82 1.13
CA ARG A 47 -4.33 4.78 2.00
C ARG A 47 -3.48 3.78 1.22
N GLY A 48 -2.51 3.21 1.91
CA GLY A 48 -1.75 2.05 1.47
C GLY A 48 -1.49 1.12 2.63
N VAL A 49 -0.85 -0.01 2.35
CA VAL A 49 -0.53 -1.01 3.35
C VAL A 49 0.76 -1.74 3.00
N ILE A 50 1.57 -2.03 4.03
CA ILE A 50 2.75 -2.87 3.92
C ILE A 50 2.33 -4.32 4.08
N VAL A 51 2.65 -5.14 3.08
CA VAL A 51 2.21 -6.54 2.97
C VAL A 51 3.42 -7.44 2.80
N SER A 52 3.50 -8.53 3.56
CA SER A 52 4.49 -9.59 3.34
C SER A 52 3.96 -10.69 2.42
N GLY A 53 4.88 -11.48 1.85
CA GLY A 53 4.58 -12.53 0.87
C GLY A 53 3.61 -13.62 1.34
N ASP A 54 3.44 -13.79 2.64
CA ASP A 54 2.43 -14.67 3.26
C ASP A 54 1.03 -14.05 3.35
N GLY A 55 0.85 -12.81 2.88
CA GLY A 55 -0.41 -12.05 2.87
C GLY A 55 -0.69 -11.27 4.16
N ARG A 56 0.23 -11.27 5.12
CA ARG A 56 0.06 -10.49 6.36
C ARG A 56 0.18 -9.00 6.08
N LEU A 57 -0.77 -8.24 6.60
CA LEU A 57 -0.73 -6.76 6.63
C LEU A 57 0.03 -6.32 7.88
N TRP A 58 1.05 -5.50 7.71
CA TRP A 58 1.94 -5.08 8.79
C TRP A 58 1.60 -3.70 9.34
N ALA A 59 1.37 -2.74 8.45
CA ALA A 59 0.98 -1.40 8.83
C ALA A 59 0.30 -0.71 7.65
N GLU A 60 -0.69 0.11 7.96
CA GLU A 60 -1.26 1.04 7.00
C GLU A 60 -0.32 2.24 6.81
N THR A 61 -0.47 2.88 5.66
CA THR A 61 0.18 4.14 5.32
C THR A 61 -0.86 5.15 4.86
N VAL A 62 -0.58 6.44 5.06
CA VAL A 62 -1.44 7.53 4.60
C VAL A 62 -0.62 8.45 3.70
N GLN A 63 -1.20 8.88 2.57
CA GLN A 63 -0.60 9.92 1.75
C GLN A 63 -1.01 11.28 2.34
N PRO A 64 -0.07 12.10 2.82
CA PRO A 64 -0.42 13.41 3.33
C PRO A 64 -0.99 14.30 2.23
N PRO A 65 -1.90 15.24 2.56
CA PRO A 65 -2.46 16.15 1.59
C PRO A 65 -1.35 16.96 0.93
N LYS A 66 -1.48 17.19 -0.37
CA LYS A 66 -0.55 18.03 -1.10
C LYS A 66 -0.57 19.45 -0.50
N PRO A 67 0.60 20.05 -0.17
CA PRO A 67 0.65 21.43 0.29
C PRO A 67 0.01 22.38 -0.74
N ALA A 68 -0.70 23.39 -0.24
CA ALA A 68 -1.26 24.43 -1.08
C ALA A 68 -0.14 25.13 -1.87
N GLY A 69 -0.40 25.42 -3.14
CA GLY A 69 0.50 26.23 -3.95
C GLY A 69 0.59 27.65 -3.40
N ASP A 70 1.79 28.20 -3.37
CA ASP A 70 2.05 29.60 -2.98
C ASP A 70 1.86 30.60 -4.13
N GLY A 71 1.24 30.18 -5.25
CA GLY A 71 1.05 30.99 -6.44
C GLY A 71 2.30 31.20 -7.30
N SER A 72 3.46 30.67 -6.90
CA SER A 72 4.73 30.80 -7.65
C SER A 72 4.79 30.02 -8.96
N GLY A 73 3.79 29.15 -9.23
CA GLY A 73 3.81 28.22 -10.35
C GLY A 73 4.80 27.07 -10.19
N ARG A 74 5.56 27.00 -9.08
CA ARG A 74 6.50 25.91 -8.81
C ARG A 74 5.74 24.59 -8.61
N ARG A 75 6.21 23.51 -9.25
CA ARG A 75 5.71 22.16 -8.99
C ARG A 75 6.07 21.76 -7.56
N ILE A 76 5.05 21.68 -6.70
CA ILE A 76 5.19 21.09 -5.36
C ILE A 76 5.02 19.57 -5.50
N PRO A 77 6.03 18.75 -5.11
CA PRO A 77 5.89 17.30 -5.09
C PRO A 77 4.87 16.88 -4.02
N TYR A 78 4.27 15.70 -4.18
CA TYR A 78 3.51 15.12 -3.08
C TYR A 78 4.44 14.85 -1.90
N PRO A 79 3.97 15.06 -0.65
CA PRO A 79 4.67 14.56 0.51
C PRO A 79 4.87 13.03 0.43
N PRO A 80 5.94 12.50 1.04
CA PRO A 80 6.13 11.06 1.13
C PRO A 80 4.96 10.42 1.88
N TRP A 81 4.73 9.14 1.62
CA TRP A 81 3.78 8.34 2.40
C TRP A 81 4.27 8.21 3.84
N GLU A 82 3.34 8.30 4.79
CA GLU A 82 3.63 8.17 6.22
C GLU A 82 3.06 6.85 6.75
N ILE A 83 3.77 6.22 7.70
CA ILE A 83 3.29 5.01 8.38
C ILE A 83 2.25 5.41 9.41
N ASN A 84 1.09 4.74 9.42
CA ASN A 84 0.09 4.92 10.46
C ASN A 84 0.57 4.28 11.78
N PRO A 85 0.91 5.09 12.81
CA PRO A 85 1.47 4.56 14.05
C PRO A 85 0.53 3.63 14.79
N ALA A 86 -0.79 3.78 14.62
CA ALA A 86 -1.80 2.94 15.27
C ALA A 86 -1.77 1.48 14.78
N THR A 87 -1.19 1.24 13.60
CA THR A 87 -1.10 -0.10 12.99
C THR A 87 0.31 -0.65 12.99
N TRP A 88 1.31 0.17 13.32
CA TRP A 88 2.71 -0.24 13.32
C TRP A 88 3.03 -1.19 14.49
N PRO A 89 3.61 -2.38 14.25
CA PRO A 89 3.78 -3.40 15.28
C PRO A 89 5.05 -3.23 16.13
N GLY A 90 5.73 -2.09 16.05
CA GLY A 90 7.03 -1.85 16.69
C GLY A 90 7.20 -0.42 17.20
N GLY A 91 6.59 -0.10 18.35
CA GLY A 91 6.79 1.21 19.00
C GLY A 91 6.57 2.39 18.04
N ASN A 92 7.56 3.27 17.93
CA ASN A 92 7.51 4.38 16.98
C ASN A 92 7.84 3.90 15.56
N PRO A 93 6.99 4.17 14.56
CA PRO A 93 7.32 3.86 13.18
C PRO A 93 8.45 4.77 12.65
N PRO A 94 9.15 4.34 11.58
CA PRO A 94 10.02 5.22 10.80
C PRO A 94 9.27 6.47 10.30
N ASP A 95 9.99 7.58 10.18
CA ASP A 95 9.47 8.86 9.72
C ASP A 95 10.35 9.49 8.61
N GLY A 96 9.85 10.57 8.00
CA GLY A 96 10.57 11.29 6.95
C GLY A 96 10.47 10.67 5.55
N GLN A 97 11.39 11.10 4.67
CA GLN A 97 11.33 10.83 3.23
C GLN A 97 11.39 9.33 2.87
N TRP A 98 12.06 8.53 3.71
CA TRP A 98 12.33 7.11 3.45
C TRP A 98 11.56 6.17 4.37
N ALA A 99 10.61 6.69 5.15
CA ALA A 99 9.87 5.95 6.18
C ALA A 99 9.28 4.62 5.68
N VAL A 100 8.63 4.63 4.51
CA VAL A 100 8.04 3.42 3.93
C VAL A 100 9.10 2.40 3.51
N GLY A 101 10.22 2.85 2.94
CA GLY A 101 11.35 1.99 2.58
C GLY A 101 11.93 1.30 3.81
N GLU A 102 12.23 2.07 4.85
CA GLU A 102 12.75 1.58 6.13
C GLU A 102 11.77 0.62 6.81
N ALA A 103 10.47 0.93 6.80
CA ALA A 103 9.44 0.06 7.35
C ALA A 103 9.36 -1.29 6.59
N MET A 104 9.46 -1.27 5.26
CA MET A 104 9.51 -2.50 4.46
C MET A 104 10.77 -3.33 4.77
N ASP A 105 11.91 -2.69 4.99
CA ASP A 105 13.15 -3.38 5.37
C ASP A 105 13.00 -4.06 6.74
N VAL A 106 12.48 -3.36 7.74
CA VAL A 106 12.17 -3.93 9.08
C VAL A 106 11.21 -5.11 8.98
N VAL A 107 10.16 -4.99 8.18
CA VAL A 107 9.19 -6.09 7.97
C VAL A 107 9.85 -7.27 7.27
N ARG A 108 10.72 -7.02 6.29
CA ARG A 108 11.44 -8.08 5.57
C ARG A 108 12.35 -8.85 6.51
N ASP A 109 13.11 -8.17 7.34
CA ASP A 109 14.00 -8.77 8.33
C ASP A 109 13.22 -9.60 9.36
N ARG A 110 12.05 -9.12 9.79
CA ARG A 110 11.21 -9.81 10.78
C ARG A 110 10.44 -11.00 10.22
N SER A 111 9.98 -10.92 8.97
CA SER A 111 9.14 -11.95 8.36
C SER A 111 9.93 -13.00 7.58
N GLY A 112 11.13 -12.67 7.10
CA GLY A 112 11.86 -13.49 6.13
C GLY A 112 11.14 -13.66 4.79
N GLN A 113 10.14 -12.82 4.51
CA GLN A 113 9.31 -12.88 3.30
C GLN A 113 9.62 -11.68 2.38
N PRO A 114 9.33 -11.78 1.07
CA PRO A 114 9.18 -10.60 0.22
C PRO A 114 8.17 -9.62 0.83
N VAL A 115 8.37 -8.32 0.63
CA VAL A 115 7.53 -7.25 1.20
C VAL A 115 7.27 -6.21 0.14
N ALA A 116 6.02 -5.73 0.07
CA ALA A 116 5.63 -4.63 -0.79
C ALA A 116 4.79 -3.60 -0.03
N HIS A 117 4.83 -2.37 -0.51
CA HIS A 117 3.86 -1.33 -0.17
C HIS A 117 2.84 -1.25 -1.30
N ILE A 118 1.58 -1.55 -0.98
CA ILE A 118 0.48 -1.58 -1.95
C ILE A 118 -0.52 -0.50 -1.58
N VAL A 119 -0.81 0.42 -2.51
CA VAL A 119 -1.77 1.50 -2.28
C VAL A 119 -3.19 1.11 -2.69
N TYR A 120 -4.18 1.74 -2.07
CA TYR A 120 -5.61 1.46 -2.28
C TYR A 120 -5.98 1.46 -3.76
N TRP A 121 -5.49 2.46 -4.50
CA TRP A 121 -5.75 2.59 -5.93
C TRP A 121 -5.23 1.40 -6.75
N GLU A 122 -4.11 0.79 -6.38
CA GLU A 122 -3.57 -0.39 -7.07
C GLU A 122 -4.48 -1.60 -6.88
N VAL A 123 -5.01 -1.80 -5.67
CA VAL A 123 -5.98 -2.86 -5.41
C VAL A 123 -7.31 -2.55 -6.09
N CYS A 124 -7.75 -1.29 -6.12
CA CYS A 124 -9.03 -0.94 -6.74
C CYS A 124 -8.99 -0.89 -8.26
N THR A 125 -7.82 -0.85 -8.90
CA THR A 125 -7.72 -0.83 -10.37
C THR A 125 -7.04 -2.08 -10.94
N GLY A 126 -6.37 -2.87 -10.10
CA GLY A 126 -5.50 -3.96 -10.55
C GLY A 126 -4.24 -3.46 -11.26
N TRP A 127 -3.96 -2.16 -11.25
CA TRP A 127 -2.82 -1.53 -11.90
C TRP A 127 -1.70 -1.29 -10.88
N VAL A 128 -0.44 -1.49 -11.26
CA VAL A 128 0.73 -1.10 -10.44
C VAL A 128 1.33 0.17 -11.01
N GLY A 129 1.43 1.20 -10.16
CA GLY A 129 1.96 2.50 -10.55
C GLY A 129 3.39 2.70 -10.07
N MET A 130 4.34 2.66 -11.02
CA MET A 130 5.64 3.38 -11.02
C MET A 130 6.49 3.36 -9.73
N TRP A 131 6.36 2.34 -8.88
CA TRP A 131 7.26 2.08 -7.74
C TRP A 131 7.46 0.58 -7.55
N GLY A 132 7.55 -0.16 -8.66
CA GLY A 132 8.06 -1.52 -8.63
C GLY A 132 9.58 -1.51 -8.39
N PRO A 133 10.19 -2.65 -8.02
CA PRO A 133 11.64 -2.76 -7.78
C PRO A 133 12.55 -2.33 -8.97
N ASN A 134 11.97 -2.01 -10.13
CA ASN A 134 12.66 -1.57 -11.34
C ASN A 134 13.03 -0.07 -11.37
N ASP A 135 12.59 0.76 -10.42
CA ASP A 135 13.00 2.18 -10.39
C ASP A 135 14.40 2.41 -9.79
N ARG A 136 15.13 1.34 -9.43
CA ARG A 136 16.58 1.42 -9.09
C ARG A 136 17.50 1.47 -10.32
N GLU A 137 17.00 1.30 -11.54
CA GLU A 137 17.82 1.21 -12.76
C GLU A 137 17.68 2.38 -13.75
N ARG A 138 17.40 3.60 -13.27
CA ARG A 138 17.62 4.79 -14.11
C ARG A 138 18.42 5.86 -13.38
N SER A 139 19.74 5.70 -13.56
CA SER A 139 20.74 6.80 -13.55
C SER A 139 20.43 7.84 -14.62
#